data_AF-A0AAN6UG52-F1
#
_entry.id   AF-A0AAN6UG52-F1
#
_cell.length_a   1.000
_cell.length_b   1.000
_cell.length_c   1.000
_cell.angle_alpha   90.00
_cell.angle_beta   90.00
_cell.angle_gamma   90.00
#
_symmetry.space_group_name_H-M   'P 1'
#
loop_
_entity.id
_entity.type
_entity.pdbx_description
1 polymer ?
#
loop_
_entity_poly.entity_id
_entity_poly.type
_entity_poly.pdbx_seq_one_letter_code
_entity_poly.pdbx_strand_id
1 'polypeptide(L)'
;MVMTPAYLAAGEPLLRTAGVALCGLIPAAYVAWATAPFVASVHLHLPPYARHSRAILERFARTAPPNTRLDVTTMSLIGKPRVSAFTLSDLRPATATATATAIIGWDNMGLRRRLGTVNYLRDTAIVDRKRKWWRFRAVGGFNIQEHPDVRQRDRNLKTAWVWGVVREGIERRAKGVVGKL
;
A
#
# COMPACT_ATOMS: atom_id res chain seq x y z
N MET A 1 20.95 7.39 -17.14
CA MET A 1 21.59 6.22 -17.76
C MET A 1 22.00 6.55 -19.21
N VAL A 2 22.83 7.59 -19.41
CA VAL A 2 23.29 7.99 -20.75
C VAL A 2 24.82 8.01 -20.84
N MET A 3 25.52 8.17 -19.70
CA MET A 3 26.99 8.25 -19.65
C MET A 3 27.69 6.88 -19.58
N THR A 4 27.02 5.83 -19.11
CA THR A 4 27.61 4.48 -18.94
C THR A 4 28.16 3.86 -20.24
N PRO A 5 27.46 3.92 -21.40
CA PRO A 5 28.04 3.40 -22.64
C PRO A 5 29.24 4.22 -23.13
N ALA A 6 29.31 5.51 -22.82
CA ALA A 6 30.45 6.35 -23.16
C ALA A 6 31.71 5.99 -22.33
N TYR A 7 31.54 5.65 -21.05
CA TYR A 7 32.63 5.16 -20.19
C TYR A 7 33.13 3.77 -20.58
N LEU A 8 32.24 2.88 -21.07
CA LEU A 8 32.62 1.58 -21.64
C LEU A 8 33.38 1.75 -22.96
N ALA A 9 32.97 2.68 -23.81
CA ALA A 9 33.65 2.99 -25.07
C ALA A 9 35.02 3.68 -24.86
N ALA A 10 35.19 4.39 -23.74
CA ALA A 10 36.43 5.10 -23.38
C ALA A 10 37.50 4.20 -22.72
N GLY A 11 37.21 2.91 -22.45
CA GLY A 11 38.17 1.98 -21.86
C GLY A 11 38.57 2.28 -20.40
N GLU A 12 37.79 3.10 -19.69
CA GLU A 12 38.06 3.47 -18.29
C GLU A 12 37.92 2.25 -17.35
N PRO A 13 38.66 2.22 -16.22
CA PRO A 13 38.61 1.14 -15.25
C PRO A 13 37.18 0.84 -14.79
N LEU A 14 36.81 -0.45 -14.85
CA LEU A 14 35.49 -0.99 -14.53
C LEU A 14 34.89 -0.45 -13.23
N LEU A 15 35.72 -0.14 -12.22
CA LEU A 15 35.27 0.43 -10.95
C LEU A 15 34.62 1.82 -11.10
N ARG A 16 35.18 2.69 -11.96
CA ARG A 16 34.66 4.05 -12.17
C ARG A 16 33.37 4.00 -12.97
N THR A 17 33.33 3.16 -14.01
CA THR A 17 32.13 2.91 -14.82
C THR A 17 30.99 2.33 -13.96
N ALA A 18 31.31 1.38 -13.07
CA ALA A 18 30.35 0.84 -12.11
C ALA A 18 29.87 1.91 -11.12
N GLY A 19 30.76 2.77 -10.60
CA GLY A 19 30.41 3.88 -9.72
C GLY A 19 29.42 4.87 -10.36
N VAL A 20 29.66 5.26 -11.61
CA VAL A 20 28.75 6.15 -12.36
C VAL A 20 27.41 5.47 -12.65
N ALA A 21 27.41 4.18 -12.99
CA ALA A 21 26.19 3.41 -13.19
C ALA A 21 25.36 3.31 -11.89
N LEU A 22 26.00 3.02 -10.77
CA LEU A 22 25.37 2.93 -9.45
C LEU A 22 24.85 4.29 -8.97
N CYS A 23 25.58 5.38 -9.23
CA CYS A 23 25.14 6.74 -8.90
C CYS A 23 23.80 7.11 -9.57
N GLY A 24 23.55 6.64 -10.80
CA GLY A 24 22.25 6.81 -11.45
C GLY A 24 21.18 5.80 -11.02
N LEU A 25 21.58 4.57 -10.72
CA LEU A 25 20.64 3.48 -10.39
C LEU A 25 20.09 3.60 -8.97
N ILE A 26 20.92 3.99 -8.00
CA ILE A 26 20.53 4.06 -6.58
C ILE A 26 19.38 5.06 -6.36
N PRO A 27 19.44 6.32 -6.83
CA PRO A 27 18.33 7.27 -6.66
C PRO A 27 17.05 6.79 -7.36
N ALA A 28 17.17 6.20 -8.55
CA ALA A 28 16.02 5.67 -9.29
C ALA A 28 15.35 4.50 -8.55
N ALA A 29 16.16 3.57 -8.04
CA ALA A 29 15.67 2.45 -7.23
C ALA A 29 15.03 2.95 -5.93
N TYR A 30 15.61 3.96 -5.28
CA TYR A 30 15.06 4.56 -4.07
C TYR A 30 13.71 5.23 -4.34
N VAL A 31 13.58 6.05 -5.38
CA VAL A 31 12.30 6.69 -5.73
C VAL A 31 11.24 5.64 -6.05
N ALA A 32 11.59 4.61 -6.82
CA ALA A 32 10.67 3.51 -7.09
C ALA A 32 10.24 2.77 -5.82
N TRP A 33 11.16 2.59 -4.90
CA TRP A 33 10.89 1.95 -3.62
C TRP A 33 10.08 2.84 -2.67
N ALA A 34 10.31 4.15 -2.64
CA ALA A 34 9.57 5.08 -1.79
C ALA A 34 8.16 5.34 -2.31
N THR A 35 7.97 5.38 -3.63
CA THR A 35 6.69 5.75 -4.26
C THR A 35 5.72 4.59 -4.47
N ALA A 36 6.22 3.35 -4.45
CA ALA A 36 5.37 2.19 -4.69
C ALA A 36 4.25 1.89 -3.66
N PRO A 37 4.15 2.46 -2.42
CA PRO A 37 3.02 2.17 -1.54
C PRO A 37 1.89 3.19 -1.67
N PHE A 38 2.07 4.27 -2.44
CA PHE A 38 1.10 5.36 -2.51
C PHE A 38 -0.17 4.90 -3.25
N VAL A 39 -1.29 5.02 -2.55
CA VAL A 39 -2.62 4.70 -3.07
C VAL A 39 -3.18 5.92 -3.79
N ALA A 40 -3.57 5.71 -5.04
CA ALA A 40 -4.19 6.74 -5.87
C ALA A 40 -5.72 6.81 -5.65
N SER A 41 -6.38 5.66 -5.50
CA SER A 41 -7.83 5.61 -5.25
C SER A 41 -8.23 4.36 -4.47
N VAL A 42 -9.28 4.50 -3.67
CA VAL A 42 -9.91 3.42 -2.90
C VAL A 42 -11.38 3.36 -3.29
N HIS A 43 -11.82 2.20 -3.76
CA HIS A 43 -13.21 1.94 -4.12
C HIS A 43 -13.82 0.89 -3.18
N LEU A 44 -14.85 1.29 -2.45
CA LEU A 44 -15.65 0.36 -1.64
C LEU A 44 -16.84 -0.13 -2.46
N HIS A 45 -17.00 -1.44 -2.57
CA HIS A 45 -18.16 -2.01 -3.23
C HIS A 45 -19.38 -1.91 -2.33
N LEU A 46 -20.26 -0.97 -2.66
CA LEU A 46 -21.49 -0.73 -1.95
C LEU A 46 -22.64 -1.52 -2.57
N PRO A 47 -23.46 -2.22 -1.78
CA PRO A 47 -24.68 -2.84 -2.28
C PRO A 47 -25.68 -1.76 -2.73
N PRO A 48 -26.63 -2.08 -3.64
CA PRO A 48 -27.54 -1.10 -4.21
C PRO A 48 -28.29 -0.25 -3.16
N TYR A 49 -28.75 -0.89 -2.08
CA TYR A 49 -29.45 -0.21 -0.99
C TYR A 49 -28.61 0.87 -0.29
N ALA A 50 -27.29 0.69 -0.19
CA ALA A 50 -26.39 1.60 0.49
C ALA A 50 -26.01 2.82 -0.36
N ARG A 51 -26.43 2.87 -1.63
CA ARG A 51 -26.15 3.97 -2.56
C ARG A 51 -27.23 5.06 -2.57
N HIS A 52 -28.39 4.79 -1.99
CA HIS A 52 -29.56 5.68 -2.08
C HIS A 52 -29.44 6.97 -1.27
N SER A 53 -28.76 6.96 -0.12
CA SER A 53 -28.62 8.16 0.71
C SER A 53 -27.33 8.17 1.54
N ARG A 54 -26.87 9.38 1.90
CA ARG A 54 -25.69 9.57 2.75
C ARG A 54 -25.86 8.92 4.13
N ALA A 55 -27.07 8.98 4.71
CA ALA A 55 -27.37 8.41 6.01
C ALA A 55 -27.32 6.87 6.00
N ILE A 56 -27.81 6.23 4.94
CA ILE A 56 -27.73 4.77 4.80
C ILE A 56 -26.29 4.33 4.55
N LEU A 57 -25.55 5.09 3.73
CA LEU A 57 -24.11 4.88 3.51
C LEU A 57 -23.33 4.96 4.82
N GLU A 58 -23.61 5.94 5.68
CA GLU A 58 -22.94 6.07 6.97
C GLU A 58 -23.23 4.87 7.88
N ARG A 59 -24.50 4.45 7.96
CA ARG A 59 -24.88 3.24 8.73
C ARG A 59 -24.17 2.01 8.20
N PHE A 60 -24.13 1.84 6.88
CA PHE A 60 -23.41 0.75 6.24
C PHE A 60 -21.91 0.82 6.53
N ALA A 61 -21.27 1.99 6.43
CA ALA A 61 -19.85 2.15 6.73
C ALA A 61 -19.50 1.78 8.18
N ARG A 62 -20.36 2.16 9.14
CA ARG A 62 -20.20 1.81 10.57
C ARG A 62 -20.35 0.31 10.85
N THR A 63 -21.21 -0.35 10.09
CA THR A 63 -21.55 -1.78 10.25
C THR A 63 -20.97 -2.65 9.14
N ALA A 64 -19.99 -2.13 8.40
CA ALA A 64 -19.53 -2.72 7.14
C ALA A 64 -19.10 -4.18 7.36
N PRO A 65 -19.75 -5.15 6.69
CA PRO A 65 -19.41 -6.55 6.82
C PRO A 65 -17.94 -6.82 6.46
N PRO A 66 -17.24 -7.75 7.15
CA PRO A 66 -15.84 -8.06 6.86
C PRO A 66 -15.58 -8.56 5.43
N ASN A 67 -16.60 -9.15 4.79
CA ASN A 67 -16.56 -9.64 3.41
C ASN A 67 -16.83 -8.54 2.35
N THR A 68 -17.05 -7.29 2.76
CA THR A 68 -17.24 -6.18 1.82
C THR A 68 -15.99 -6.02 0.95
N ARG A 69 -16.16 -5.96 -0.37
CA ARG A 69 -15.05 -5.85 -1.31
C ARG A 69 -14.49 -4.42 -1.33
N LEU A 70 -13.18 -4.32 -1.25
CA LEU A 70 -12.38 -3.11 -1.31
C LEU A 70 -11.35 -3.24 -2.43
N ASP A 71 -11.37 -2.27 -3.35
CA ASP A 71 -10.42 -2.19 -4.45
C ASP A 71 -9.50 -0.99 -4.21
N VAL A 72 -8.22 -1.27 -4.07
CA VAL A 72 -7.19 -0.24 -3.86
C VAL A 72 -6.33 -0.14 -5.12
N THR A 73 -6.27 1.05 -5.69
CA THR A 73 -5.48 1.34 -6.89
C THR A 73 -4.17 2.01 -6.49
N THR A 74 -3.05 1.35 -6.77
CA THR A 74 -1.70 1.91 -6.61
C THR A 74 -1.11 2.23 -7.98
N MET A 75 -0.31 3.29 -8.09
CA MET A 75 0.45 3.57 -9.32
C MET A 75 1.71 2.70 -9.35
N SER A 76 1.94 2.01 -10.48
CA SER A 76 3.24 1.40 -10.77
C SER A 76 4.26 2.50 -11.10
N LEU A 77 5.56 2.20 -10.98
CA LEU A 77 6.66 3.07 -11.43
C LEU A 77 6.50 3.54 -12.88
N ILE A 78 5.85 2.72 -13.72
CA ILE A 78 5.61 3.01 -15.15
C ILE A 78 4.28 3.78 -15.35
N GLY A 79 3.69 4.34 -14.28
CA GLY A 79 2.42 5.07 -14.35
C GLY A 79 1.21 4.21 -14.67
N LYS A 80 1.35 2.88 -14.74
CA LYS A 80 0.22 1.97 -14.95
C LYS A 80 -0.56 1.78 -13.65
N PRO A 81 -1.88 2.02 -13.62
CA PRO A 81 -2.68 1.77 -12.44
C PRO A 81 -2.74 0.27 -12.17
N ARG A 82 -2.44 -0.11 -10.93
CA ARG A 82 -2.49 -1.48 -10.45
C ARG A 82 -3.60 -1.58 -9.41
N VAL A 83 -4.72 -2.19 -9.81
CA VAL A 83 -5.87 -2.43 -8.94
C VAL A 83 -5.65 -3.71 -8.14
N SER A 84 -5.82 -3.62 -6.83
CA SER A 84 -5.79 -4.76 -5.91
C SER A 84 -7.14 -4.89 -5.24
N ALA A 85 -7.92 -5.90 -5.65
CA ALA A 85 -9.20 -6.26 -5.04
C ALA A 85 -9.00 -7.21 -3.86
N PHE A 86 -9.68 -6.95 -2.75
CA PHE A 86 -9.70 -7.79 -1.54
C PHE A 86 -10.92 -7.48 -0.66
N THR A 87 -11.09 -8.18 0.45
CA THR A 87 -12.16 -7.90 1.42
C THR A 87 -11.66 -7.04 2.57
N LEU A 88 -12.56 -6.31 3.25
CA LEU A 88 -12.21 -5.50 4.43
C LEU A 88 -11.54 -6.30 5.56
N SER A 89 -11.79 -7.61 5.64
CA SER A 89 -11.15 -8.53 6.59
C SER A 89 -9.66 -8.75 6.32
N ASP A 90 -9.23 -8.66 5.06
CA ASP A 90 -7.86 -8.96 4.65
C ASP A 90 -6.90 -7.80 4.96
N LEU A 91 -7.46 -6.61 5.22
CA LEU A 91 -6.71 -5.40 5.53
C LEU A 91 -6.48 -5.30 7.03
N ARG A 92 -5.22 -5.23 7.45
CA ARG A 92 -4.82 -5.06 8.84
C ARG A 92 -4.07 -3.74 9.02
N PRO A 93 -4.29 -3.02 10.13
CA PRO A 93 -3.52 -1.83 10.43
C PRO A 93 -2.05 -2.22 10.67
N ALA A 94 -1.16 -1.47 10.07
CA ALA A 94 0.28 -1.68 10.18
C ALA A 94 0.73 -1.64 11.67
N THR A 95 0.24 -0.70 12.45
CA THR A 95 0.58 -0.54 13.87
C THR A 95 0.34 -1.82 14.70
N ALA A 96 -0.66 -2.64 14.38
CA ALA A 96 -0.96 -3.86 15.15
C ALA A 96 0.06 -5.01 14.95
N THR A 97 0.84 -5.03 13.86
CA THR A 97 1.83 -6.11 13.61
C THR A 97 3.25 -5.72 14.00
N ALA A 98 3.49 -4.47 14.44
CA ALA A 98 4.83 -3.99 14.77
C ALA A 98 5.36 -4.56 16.10
N THR A 99 4.49 -5.11 16.94
CA THR A 99 4.85 -5.56 18.31
C THR A 99 5.36 -7.02 18.36
N ALA A 100 5.13 -7.84 17.34
CA ALA A 100 5.41 -9.29 17.41
C ALA A 100 6.76 -9.74 16.82
N THR A 101 7.50 -8.87 16.12
CA THR A 101 8.71 -9.26 15.37
C THR A 101 9.92 -8.42 15.80
N ALA A 102 10.15 -8.31 17.10
CA ALA A 102 11.30 -7.57 17.65
C ALA A 102 12.41 -8.47 18.22
N ILE A 103 12.23 -9.80 18.28
CA ILE A 103 13.09 -10.65 19.12
C ILE A 103 14.07 -11.55 18.34
N ILE A 104 13.89 -11.81 17.03
CA ILE A 104 14.74 -12.80 16.34
C ILE A 104 15.13 -12.37 14.91
N GLY A 105 16.43 -12.09 14.73
CA GLY A 105 17.30 -12.48 13.60
C GLY A 105 16.94 -12.16 12.14
N TRP A 106 17.69 -11.22 11.53
CA TRP A 106 18.18 -11.11 10.12
C TRP A 106 17.34 -11.57 8.89
N ASP A 107 16.10 -12.03 9.04
CA ASP A 107 15.18 -12.36 7.96
C ASP A 107 14.37 -11.12 7.52
N ASN A 108 15.05 -10.05 7.11
CA ASN A 108 14.56 -9.10 6.10
C ASN A 108 13.03 -8.88 6.05
N MET A 109 12.44 -8.37 7.14
CA MET A 109 11.10 -7.78 7.20
C MET A 109 11.12 -6.40 6.49
N GLY A 110 11.62 -6.34 5.25
CA GLY A 110 12.28 -5.18 4.63
C GLY A 110 11.61 -3.81 4.85
N LEU A 111 12.19 -2.89 5.61
CA LEU A 111 12.83 -3.06 6.93
C LEU A 111 12.14 -1.94 7.74
N ARG A 112 11.26 -2.31 8.67
CA ARG A 112 10.21 -1.42 9.24
C ARG A 112 9.19 -0.90 8.19
N ARG A 113 8.68 -1.79 7.32
CA ARG A 113 7.50 -1.56 6.46
C ARG A 113 7.55 -0.38 5.46
N ARG A 114 8.74 0.13 5.08
CA ARG A 114 8.99 1.40 4.35
C ARG A 114 9.02 2.64 5.27
N LEU A 115 9.93 2.67 6.24
CA LEU A 115 10.15 3.83 7.14
C LEU A 115 8.89 4.33 7.87
N GLY A 116 7.92 3.45 8.14
CA GLY A 116 6.64 3.86 8.75
C GLY A 116 5.65 4.52 7.79
N THR A 117 5.94 4.59 6.48
CA THR A 117 5.01 5.13 5.48
C THR A 117 3.83 4.19 5.23
N VAL A 118 3.95 2.87 5.45
CA VAL A 118 2.83 1.96 5.20
C VAL A 118 1.86 1.95 6.39
N ASN A 119 0.61 2.32 6.12
CA ASN A 119 -0.48 2.40 7.12
C ASN A 119 -1.26 1.09 7.22
N TYR A 120 -1.38 0.34 6.12
CA TYR A 120 -2.15 -0.90 6.06
C TYR A 120 -1.38 -2.04 5.40
N LEU A 121 -1.59 -3.24 5.92
CA LEU A 121 -1.05 -4.48 5.40
C LEU A 121 -2.14 -5.40 4.89
N ARG A 122 -1.80 -6.17 3.87
CA ARG A 122 -2.56 -7.32 3.38
C ARG A 122 -1.66 -8.55 3.37
N ASP A 123 -2.20 -9.70 3.77
CA ASP A 123 -1.52 -10.97 3.54
C ASP A 123 -1.54 -11.32 2.04
N THR A 124 -0.36 -11.37 1.44
CA THR A 124 -0.18 -11.69 0.02
C THR A 124 0.35 -13.10 -0.21
N ALA A 125 0.63 -13.90 0.83
CA ALA A 125 1.30 -15.19 0.69
C ALA A 125 0.54 -16.17 -0.23
N ILE A 126 -0.79 -16.23 -0.06
CA ILE A 126 -1.65 -17.09 -0.89
C ILE A 126 -1.71 -16.58 -2.34
N VAL A 127 -1.72 -15.26 -2.52
CA VAL A 127 -1.82 -14.62 -3.83
C VAL A 127 -0.50 -14.76 -4.60
N ASP A 128 0.63 -14.60 -3.94
CA ASP A 128 1.96 -14.74 -4.53
C ASP A 128 2.26 -16.19 -4.92
N ARG A 129 1.84 -17.18 -4.11
CA ARG A 129 2.00 -18.60 -4.44
C ARG A 129 1.31 -19.02 -5.74
N LYS A 130 0.17 -18.38 -6.07
CA LYS A 130 -0.58 -18.64 -7.30
C LYS A 130 -0.08 -17.83 -8.50
N ARG A 131 0.87 -16.90 -8.30
CA ARG A 131 1.38 -16.05 -9.38
C ARG A 131 2.52 -16.74 -10.12
N LYS A 132 2.51 -16.55 -11.44
CA LYS A 132 3.60 -16.92 -12.34
C LYS A 132 4.86 -16.13 -11.97
N TRP A 133 6.02 -16.77 -12.03
CA TRP A 133 7.31 -16.22 -11.57
C TRP A 133 7.71 -14.90 -12.28
N TRP A 134 7.25 -14.69 -13.53
CA TRP A 134 7.50 -13.47 -14.30
C TRP A 134 6.57 -12.30 -13.96
N ARG A 135 5.55 -12.52 -13.12
CA ARG A 135 4.68 -11.43 -12.64
C ARG A 135 5.26 -10.86 -11.36
N PHE A 136 5.30 -9.52 -11.27
CA PHE A 136 5.64 -8.84 -10.03
C PHE A 136 4.78 -9.35 -8.86
N ARG A 137 5.43 -9.48 -7.70
CA ARG A 137 4.79 -9.82 -6.42
C ARG A 137 3.59 -8.91 -6.15
N ALA A 138 2.58 -9.44 -5.47
CA ALA A 138 1.41 -8.69 -5.06
C ALA A 138 1.80 -7.57 -4.09
N VAL A 139 1.07 -6.45 -4.17
CA VAL A 139 1.28 -5.33 -3.26
C VAL A 139 0.65 -5.71 -1.92
N GLY A 140 1.49 -5.85 -0.89
CA GLY A 140 1.06 -6.20 0.47
C GLY A 140 1.03 -5.03 1.44
N GLY A 141 1.58 -3.87 1.07
CA GLY A 141 1.63 -2.68 1.91
C GLY A 141 1.07 -1.47 1.19
N PHE A 142 0.19 -0.73 1.87
CA PHE A 142 -0.51 0.44 1.34
C PHE A 142 -0.33 1.65 2.26
N ASN A 143 0.04 2.79 1.68
CA ASN A 143 -0.06 4.10 2.30
C ASN A 143 -1.34 4.76 1.80
N ILE A 144 -2.37 4.75 2.65
CA ILE A 144 -3.60 5.49 2.40
C ILE A 144 -3.45 6.81 3.15
N GLN A 145 -3.25 7.89 2.39
CA GLN A 145 -3.11 9.23 2.95
C GLN A 145 -4.44 9.70 3.50
N GLU A 146 -4.39 10.26 4.71
CA GLU A 146 -5.52 10.90 5.34
C GLU A 146 -5.38 12.40 5.11
N HIS A 147 -6.42 13.04 4.60
CA HIS A 147 -6.45 14.50 4.60
C HIS A 147 -6.93 14.94 5.98
N PRO A 148 -6.11 15.64 6.79
CA PRO A 148 -6.47 16.02 8.16
C PRO A 148 -7.55 17.09 8.22
N ASP A 149 -7.93 17.67 7.08
CA ASP A 149 -8.77 18.84 7.03
C ASP A 149 -10.16 18.54 6.44
N VAL A 150 -11.13 18.34 7.34
CA VAL A 150 -12.57 18.27 7.01
C VAL A 150 -13.08 19.62 6.49
N ARG A 151 -12.31 20.70 6.63
CA ARG A 151 -12.64 22.06 6.18
C ARG A 151 -12.18 22.37 4.76
N GLN A 152 -11.11 21.72 4.27
CA GLN A 152 -10.72 21.83 2.86
C GLN A 152 -11.58 20.89 2.03
N ARG A 153 -12.62 21.49 1.45
CA ARG A 153 -13.51 20.92 0.44
C ARG A 153 -12.69 20.59 -0.82
N ASP A 154 -11.90 19.53 -0.77
CA ASP A 154 -11.18 19.01 -1.92
C ASP A 154 -12.20 18.65 -2.99
N ARG A 155 -12.17 19.41 -4.07
CA ARG A 155 -13.16 19.39 -5.16
C ARG A 155 -13.30 18.01 -5.84
N ASN A 156 -12.44 17.04 -5.51
CA ASN A 156 -12.43 15.69 -6.10
C ASN A 156 -12.67 14.52 -5.12
N LEU A 157 -12.72 14.72 -3.81
CA LEU A 157 -12.89 13.62 -2.84
C LEU A 157 -14.29 13.64 -2.21
N LYS A 158 -15.31 13.25 -3.00
CA LYS A 158 -16.74 13.33 -2.61
C LYS A 158 -17.11 12.52 -1.35
N THR A 159 -16.27 11.57 -0.93
CA THR A 159 -16.62 10.61 0.13
C THR A 159 -15.46 10.22 1.03
N ALA A 160 -14.46 11.10 1.20
CA ALA A 160 -13.30 10.85 2.06
C ALA A 160 -13.66 10.48 3.52
N TRP A 161 -14.75 11.05 4.05
CA TRP A 161 -15.24 10.75 5.40
C TRP A 161 -15.62 9.27 5.61
N VAL A 162 -16.01 8.55 4.54
CA VAL A 162 -16.38 7.12 4.62
C VAL A 162 -15.17 6.29 5.03
N TRP A 163 -13.99 6.65 4.56
CA TRP A 163 -12.76 5.94 4.92
C TRP A 163 -12.47 6.05 6.42
N GLY A 164 -12.68 7.23 7.02
CA GLY A 164 -12.51 7.43 8.46
C GLY A 164 -13.38 6.49 9.29
N VAL A 165 -14.64 6.30 8.89
CA VAL A 165 -15.58 5.39 9.55
C VAL A 165 -15.20 3.92 9.34
N VAL A 166 -14.83 3.54 8.12
CA VAL A 166 -14.42 2.16 7.79
C VAL A 166 -13.13 1.78 8.53
N ARG A 167 -12.17 2.70 8.62
CA ARG A 167 -10.93 2.53 9.39
C ARG A 167 -11.22 2.22 10.85
N GLU A 168 -12.09 2.98 11.49
CA GLU A 168 -12.44 2.76 12.89
C GLU A 168 -12.98 1.33 13.10
N GLY A 169 -13.79 0.83 12.16
CA GLY A 169 -14.25 -0.55 12.14
C GLY A 169 -13.12 -1.58 11.97
N ILE A 170 -12.13 -1.30 11.12
CA ILE A 170 -10.93 -2.16 10.93
C ILE A 170 -10.09 -2.20 12.21
N GLU A 171 -9.81 -1.05 12.82
CA GLU A 171 -9.02 -0.95 14.05
C GLU A 171 -9.71 -1.63 15.23
N ARG A 172 -11.03 -1.45 15.37
CA ARG A 172 -11.82 -2.12 16.40
C ARG A 172 -11.75 -3.64 16.26
N ARG A 173 -11.82 -4.16 15.03
CA ARG A 173 -11.64 -5.60 14.76
C ARG A 173 -10.22 -6.05 15.08
N ALA A 174 -9.21 -5.28 14.70
CA ALA A 174 -7.81 -5.60 15.01
C ALA A 174 -7.58 -5.70 16.52
N LYS A 175 -8.13 -4.77 17.31
CA LYS A 175 -8.08 -4.79 18.79
C LYS A 175 -8.85 -5.97 19.38
N GLY A 176 -10.04 -6.28 18.84
CA GLY A 176 -10.86 -7.41 19.29
C GLY A 176 -10.25 -8.79 19.01
N VAL A 177 -9.38 -8.92 18.01
CA VAL A 177 -8.60 -10.15 17.74
C VAL A 177 -7.45 -10.30 18.74
N VAL A 178 -6.85 -9.20 19.21
CA VAL A 178 -5.76 -9.22 20.21
C VAL A 178 -6.27 -9.55 21.62
N GLY A 179 -7.51 -9.19 21.96
CA GLY A 179 -8.13 -9.50 23.26
C GLY A 179 -8.66 -10.93 23.43
N LYS A 180 -8.43 -11.83 22.47
CA LYS A 180 -8.83 -13.25 22.52
C LYS A 180 -7.63 -14.23 22.55
N LEU A 181 -6.43 -13.73 22.82
CA LEU A 181 -5.22 -14.52 23.03
C LEU A 181 -4.93 -14.63 24.53
#